data_AF-A0A7X9PBX0-F1
#
_entry.id   AF-A0A7X9PBX0-F1
#
_cell.length_a   1.000
_cell.length_b   1.000
_cell.length_c   1.000
_cell.angle_alpha   90.00
_cell.angle_beta   90.00
_cell.angle_gamma   90.00
#
_symmetry.space_group_name_H-M   'P 1'
#
loop_
_entity.id
_entity.type
_entity.pdbx_description
1 polymer ?
#
loop_
_entity_poly.entity_id
_entity_poly.type
_entity_poly.pdbx_seq_one_letter_code
_entity_poly.pdbx_strand_id
1 'polypeptide(L)' 'DDEYKGIYYAKLCLLSNTGCEPVEIDCRPSDAIAIAVRCQAPIFVAESVFEAEIRKEQEL' A
#
# COMPACT_ATOMS: atom_id res chain seq x y z
N ASP A 1 -2.15 -3.83 -0.49
CA ASP A 1 -2.63 -4.87 0.42
C ASP A 1 -3.63 -5.72 -0.36
N ASP A 2 -4.78 -5.15 -0.71
CA ASP A 2 -5.77 -5.79 -1.61
C ASP A 2 -6.58 -4.74 -2.41
N GLU A 3 -7.31 -5.21 -3.43
CA GLU A 3 -8.33 -4.44 -4.18
C GLU A 3 -9.67 -5.19 -4.13
N TYR A 4 -10.75 -4.47 -3.83
CA TYR A 4 -12.11 -5.02 -3.88
C TYR A 4 -13.11 -4.03 -4.48
N LYS A 5 -13.71 -4.38 -5.61
CA LYS A 5 -14.75 -3.61 -6.31
C LYS A 5 -14.34 -2.15 -6.63
N GLY A 6 -13.09 -1.95 -7.03
CA GLY A 6 -12.51 -0.65 -7.32
C GLY A 6 -12.09 0.13 -6.08
N ILE A 7 -12.15 -0.49 -4.89
CA ILE A 7 -11.69 0.10 -3.63
C ILE A 7 -10.34 -0.53 -3.26
N TYR A 8 -9.32 0.32 -3.14
CA TYR A 8 -7.96 -0.08 -2.77
C TYR A 8 -7.72 0.07 -1.28
N TYR A 9 -6.99 -0.88 -0.71
CA TYR A 9 -6.64 -0.92 0.69
C TYR A 9 -5.12 -0.84 0.89
N ALA A 10 -4.71 -0.15 1.95
CA ALA A 10 -3.32 0.04 2.29
C ALA A 10 -3.08 -0.16 3.78
N LYS A 11 -1.86 -0.56 4.12
CA LYS A 11 -1.36 -0.59 5.50
C LYS A 11 -0.14 0.30 5.61
N LEU A 12 -0.07 1.05 6.71
CA LEU A 12 1.14 1.76 7.09
C LEU A 12 1.93 0.89 8.06
N CYS A 13 3.15 0.51 7.69
CA CYS A 13 4.04 -0.25 8.55
C CYS A 13 4.97 0.70 9.31
N LEU A 14 4.81 0.76 10.63
CA LEU A 14 5.70 1.51 11.51
C LEU A 14 6.80 0.60 12.03
N LEU A 15 8.05 0.97 11.75
CA LEU A 15 9.23 0.25 12.22
C LEU A 15 9.81 0.96 13.44
N SER A 16 10.07 0.20 14.51
CA SER A 16 10.79 0.70 15.68
C SER A 16 12.29 0.41 15.55
N ASN A 17 13.12 1.39 15.91
CA ASN A 17 14.57 1.24 15.97
C ASN A 17 15.05 0.33 17.11
N THR A 18 14.15 -0.09 18.01
CA THR A 18 14.47 -0.93 19.17
C THR A 18 14.31 -2.44 18.91
N GLY A 19 14.08 -2.84 17.65
CA GLY A 19 13.89 -4.24 17.27
C GLY A 19 12.53 -4.82 17.68
N CYS A 20 11.55 -3.96 17.95
CA CYS A 20 10.17 -4.42 18.12
C CYS A 20 9.57 -4.82 16.78
N GLU A 21 8.59 -5.72 16.82
CA GLU A 21 7.83 -6.12 15.63
C GLU A 21 7.20 -4.89 14.94
N PRO A 22 7.15 -4.89 13.59
CA PRO A 22 6.46 -3.86 12.83
C PRO A 22 5.00 -3.72 13.29
N VAL A 23 4.54 -2.49 13.45
CA VAL A 23 3.11 -2.21 13.71
C VAL A 23 2.44 -1.88 12.39
N GLU A 24 1.43 -2.67 12.04
CA GLU A 24 0.59 -2.44 10.87
C GLU A 24 -0.65 -1.64 11.25
N ILE A 25 -0.91 -0.57 10.50
CA ILE A 25 -2.09 0.28 10.68
C ILE A 25 -2.89 0.29 9.39
N ASP A 26 -4.16 -0.13 9.46
CA ASP A 26 -5.10 -0.04 8.34
C ASP A 26 -5.36 1.44 7.99
N CYS A 27 -5.24 1.78 6.70
CA CYS A 27 -5.40 3.13 6.23
C CYS A 27 -5.81 3.19 4.75
N ARG A 28 -6.27 4.35 4.31
CA ARG A 28 -6.54 4.56 2.88
C ARG A 28 -5.22 4.76 2.13
N PRO A 29 -5.13 4.32 0.86
CA PRO A 29 -3.94 4.52 0.04
C PRO A 29 -3.49 5.97 -0.06
N SER A 30 -4.42 6.94 -0.14
CA SER A 30 -4.08 8.38 -0.18
C SER A 30 -3.29 8.84 1.04
N ASP A 31 -3.65 8.33 2.22
CA ASP A 31 -3.03 8.72 3.49
C ASP A 31 -1.64 8.04 3.61
N ALA A 32 -1.54 6.76 3.24
CA ALA A 32 -0.28 6.02 3.21
C ALA A 32 0.75 6.68 2.28
N ILE A 33 0.34 7.02 1.05
CA ILE A 33 1.20 7.69 0.06
C ILE A 33 1.68 9.05 0.58
N ALA A 34 0.78 9.87 1.13
CA ALA A 34 1.14 11.18 1.65
C ALA A 34 2.15 11.12 2.80
N ILE A 35 2.02 10.12 3.68
CA ILE A 35 2.98 9.89 4.77
C ILE A 35 4.31 9.37 4.21
N ALA A 36 4.27 8.38 3.32
CA ALA A 36 5.48 7.80 2.74
C ALA A 36 6.33 8.83 2.00
N VAL A 37 5.70 9.68 1.18
CA VAL A 37 6.39 10.78 0.46
C VAL A 37 7.07 11.75 1.44
N ARG A 38 6.37 12.15 2.51
CA ARG A 38 6.89 13.12 3.49
C ARG A 38 7.98 12.56 4.39
N CYS A 39 7.93 11.26 4.67
CA CYS A 39 8.94 10.55 5.45
C CYS A 39 10.06 9.95 4.59
N GLN A 40 9.98 10.08 3.26
CA GLN A 40 10.83 9.38 2.30
C GLN A 40 10.88 7.85 2.54
N ALA A 41 9.74 7.28 2.95
CA ALA A 41 9.59 5.86 3.19
C ALA A 41 9.30 5.11 1.88
N PRO A 42 9.74 3.84 1.76
CA PRO A 42 9.44 3.03 0.60
C PRO A 42 7.94 2.73 0.51
N ILE A 43 7.44 2.61 -0.73
CA ILE A 43 6.05 2.23 -1.03
C ILE A 43 6.09 0.87 -1.73
N PHE A 44 5.29 -0.06 -1.24
CA PHE A 44 5.15 -1.39 -1.82
C PHE A 44 3.70 -1.61 -2.28
N VAL A 45 3.55 -2.37 -3.37
CA VAL A 45 2.26 -2.76 -3.92
C VAL A 45 2.25 -4.28 -4.06
N ALA A 46 1.11 -4.91 -3.72
CA ALA A 46 0.95 -6.34 -3.91
C ALA A 46 0.91 -6.67 -5.41
N GLU A 47 1.65 -7.69 -5.82
CA GLU A 47 1.74 -8.09 -7.23
C GLU A 47 0.36 -8.40 -7.84
N SER A 48 -0.54 -9.04 -7.07
CA SER A 48 -1.92 -9.30 -7.46
C SER A 48 -2.70 -8.03 -7.84
N VAL A 49 -2.51 -6.94 -7.10
CA VAL A 49 -3.15 -5.64 -7.38
C VAL A 49 -2.56 -5.01 -8.63
N PHE A 50 -1.24 -5.11 -8.82
CA PHE A 50 -0.56 -4.57 -9.99
C PHE A 50 -0.97 -5.32 -11.28
N GLU A 51 -1.00 -6.66 -11.24
CA GLU A 51 -1.46 -7.48 -12.36
C GLU A 51 -2.93 -7.21 -12.72
N ALA A 52 -3.80 -7.03 -11.72
CA ALA A 52 -5.21 -6.77 -11.95
C ALA A 52 -5.42 -5.47 -12.76
N GLU A 53 -4.65 -4.43 -12.47
CA GLU A 53 -4.75 -3.16 -13.20
C GLU A 53 -4.19 -3.26 -14.63
N ILE A 54 -3.07 -3.96 -14.82
CA ILE A 54 -2.52 -4.19 -16.17
C ILE A 54 -3.54 -4.91 -17.06
N ARG A 55 -4.26 -5.91 -16.52
CA ARG A 55 -5.28 -6.64 -17.28
C ARG A 55 -6.46 -5.75 -17.67
N LYS A 56 -6.92 -4.89 -16.76
CA LYS A 56 -8.01 -3.93 -17.05
C LYS A 56 -7.63 -2.95 -18.16
N GLU A 57 -6.36 -2.52 -18.24
CA GLU A 57 -5.88 -1.61 -19.28
C GLU A 57 -5.77 -2.27 -20.66
N GLN A 58 -5.53 -3.59 -20.75
CA GLN A 58 -5.48 -4.34 -22.03
C GLN A 58 -6.87 -4.67 -22.60
N GLU A 59 -7.91 -4.62 -21.77
CA GLU A 59 -9.31 -4.89 -22.16
C GLU A 59 -10.06 -3.63 -22.61
N LEU A 60 -9.41 -2.45 -22.56
CA LEU A 60 -9.94 -1.15 -22.97
C LEU A 60 -9.48 -0.76 -24.39
#